data_AF-A0A7Y4YU97-F1
#
_entry.id   AF-A0A7Y4YU97-F1
#
_cell.length_a   1.000
_cell.length_b   1.000
_cell.length_c   1.000
_cell.angle_alpha   90.00
_cell.angle_beta   90.00
_cell.angle_gamma   90.00
#
_symmetry.space_group_name_H-M   'P 1'
#
loop_
_entity.id
_entity.type
_entity.pdbx_description
1 polymer ?
#
loop_
_entity_poly.entity_id
_entity_poly.type
_entity_poly.pdbx_seq_one_letter_code
_entity_poly.pdbx_strand_id
1 'polypeptide(L)' 'MKFDKSQWAVTLGQSVVVYDGEICLGGAIIERGQT' A
#
# COMPACT_ATOMS: atom_id res chain seq x y z
N MET A 1 1.54 -1.99 -8.33
CA MET A 1 2.82 -1.50 -7.79
C MET A 1 3.55 -2.68 -7.16
N LYS A 2 4.88 -2.63 -7.06
CA LYS A 2 5.67 -3.69 -6.44
C LYS A 2 6.45 -3.10 -5.28
N PHE A 3 6.37 -3.72 -4.12
CA PHE A 3 7.22 -3.38 -2.98
C PHE A 3 8.54 -4.13 -3.09
N ASP A 4 9.62 -3.51 -2.63
CA ASP A 4 10.94 -4.13 -2.58
C ASP A 4 10.99 -5.30 -1.59
N LYS A 5 10.12 -5.27 -0.57
CA LYS A 5 9.96 -6.32 0.45
C LYS A 5 8.50 -6.69 0.60
N SER A 6 8.24 -7.97 0.91
CA SER A 6 6.89 -8.42 1.25
C SER A 6 6.41 -7.74 2.54
N GLN A 7 5.12 -7.42 2.59
CA GLN A 7 4.48 -6.73 3.70
C GLN A 7 3.65 -7.71 4.52
N TRP A 8 3.74 -7.63 5.83
CA TRP A 8 3.01 -8.53 6.71
C TRP A 8 1.61 -7.97 7.03
N ALA A 9 0.65 -8.87 7.29
CA ALA A 9 -0.68 -8.53 7.79
C ALA A 9 -1.45 -7.45 6.99
N VAL A 10 -1.21 -7.38 5.68
CA VAL A 10 -1.95 -6.48 4.78
C VAL A 10 -3.42 -6.89 4.76
N THR A 11 -4.31 -5.97 5.12
CA THR A 11 -5.75 -6.25 5.27
C THR A 11 -6.56 -5.62 4.16
N LEU A 12 -7.45 -6.41 3.55
CA LEU A 12 -8.36 -5.93 2.51
C LEU A 12 -9.33 -4.88 3.08
N GLY A 13 -9.64 -3.86 2.28
CA GLY A 13 -10.50 -2.76 2.69
C GLY A 13 -9.80 -1.66 3.50
N GLN A 14 -8.56 -1.89 3.95
CA GLN A 14 -7.74 -0.79 4.47
C GLN A 14 -7.20 0.08 3.33
N SER A 15 -6.81 1.31 3.66
CA SER A 15 -6.20 2.23 2.70
C SER A 15 -4.68 2.05 2.64
N VAL A 16 -4.13 2.13 1.43
CA VAL A 16 -2.70 2.38 1.19
C VAL A 16 -2.51 3.85 0.82
N VAL A 17 -1.44 4.47 1.32
CA VAL A 17 -1.03 5.84 0.98
C VAL A 17 0.38 5.80 0.43
N VAL A 18 0.64 6.52 -0.65
CA VAL A 18 1.94 6.56 -1.34
C VAL A 18 2.57 7.94 -1.14
N TYR A 19 3.86 7.92 -0.81
CA TYR A 19 4.66 9.12 -0.58
C TYR A 19 5.91 9.12 -1.46
N ASP A 20 6.35 10.32 -1.85
CA ASP A 20 7.69 10.61 -2.38
C ASP A 20 8.41 11.55 -1.40
N GLY A 21 9.25 10.99 -0.54
CA GLY A 21 9.77 11.68 0.64
C GLY A 21 8.64 12.16 1.54
N GLU A 22 8.54 13.48 1.70
CA GLU A 22 7.51 14.14 2.50
C GLU A 22 6.22 14.45 1.72
N ILE A 23 6.20 14.26 0.39
CA ILE A 23 5.06 14.59 -0.47
C ILE A 23 4.07 13.42 -0.51
N CYS A 24 2.81 13.68 -0.12
CA CYS A 24 1.73 12.72 -0.31
C CYS A 24 1.29 12.70 -1.79
N LEU A 25 1.45 11.55 -2.45
CA LEU A 25 1.03 11.33 -3.83
C LEU A 25 -0.42 10.86 -3.95
N GLY A 26 -1.04 10.46 -2.83
CA GLY A 26 -2.42 9.97 -2.75
C GLY A 26 -2.53 8.57 -2.16
N GLY A 27 -3.68 7.94 -2.34
CA GLY A 27 -3.96 6.61 -1.79
C GLY A 27 -5.07 5.86 -2.51
N ALA A 28 -5.25 4.60 -2.12
CA ALA A 28 -6.27 3.71 -2.66
C ALA A 28 -6.73 2.69 -1.60
N ILE A 29 -7.86 2.04 -1.83
CA ILE A 29 -8.29 0.89 -1.01
C ILE A 29 -7.55 -0.36 -1.48
N ILE A 30 -7.12 -1.19 -0.52
CA ILE A 30 -6.47 -2.46 -0.79
C ILE A 30 -7.55 -3.48 -1.15
N GLU A 31 -7.68 -3.77 -2.44
CA GLU A 31 -8.66 -4.73 -2.96
C GLU A 31 -8.10 -6.14 -3.13
N ARG A 32 -6.77 -6.27 -3.20
CA ARG A 32 -6.06 -7.55 -3.35
C ARG A 32 -4.81 -7.56 -2.49
N GLY A 33 -4.58 -8.67 -1.79
CA GLY A 33 -3.34 -8.98 -1.10
C GLY A 33 -2.58 -10.07 -1.86
N GLN A 34 -1.25 -10.01 -1.82
CA GLN A 34 -0.39 -11.06 -2.34
C GLN A 34 0.10 -11.89 -1.15
N THR A 35 -0.09 -13.21 -1.19
CA THR A 35 0.39 -14.16 -0.18
C THR A 35 1.84 -14.53 -0.39
#